data_AF-A0A2V6F9R7-F1
#
_entry.id   AF-A0A2V6F9R7-F1
#
_cell.length_a   1.000
_cell.length_b   1.000
_cell.length_c   1.000
_cell.angle_alpha   90.00
_cell.angle_beta   90.00
_cell.angle_gamma   90.00
#
_symmetry.space_group_name_H-M   'P 1'
#
loop_
_entity.id
_entity.type
_entity.pdbx_description
1 polymer ?
#
loop_
_entity_poly.entity_id
_entity_poly.type
_entity_poly.pdbx_seq_one_letter_code
_entity_poly.pdbx_strand_id
1 'polypeptide(L)'
;MPVHHVIAIDGPAASGKSSVARALARRLQFSHVNSGAMYRAVTWHVLQRGVNVHEPAAVAAAVERSRIVCDLIDNQSRILIDDYDSTLHLRDDDVNRAVSLVSSVRRVREILVAHMREYARKGNVVMEGRDIGSVVFPETPFKFYIDASPEVRVQRRLAEGQRDEIAARDRADSSRAASPLLVAPDAAVIDTSSLAIDGVVDRIIQQLVRKGLPIHAQTATARPQRMNPYYWLGYTLSRLLAQVFFRFRIRHRERMLQSGPVILAMNHQSFFDPPLAGNASDRAIFFLARRTLLDHWFWGWLLPKLNVIPVDQEGSDRSALKALIRILRAGQATLVFPEGARTLDGNLQPAQPGLGLVIAKTLAPVVPMRIFGAHEAWPRGSKKIRVHPITIVVGHPIFFSEADIAERGKDVYQSLSERVMTEIAKLTIDGNG
;
A
#
# COMPACT_ATOMS: atom_id res chain seq x y z
N MET A 1 -1.08 21.96 9.87
CA MET A 1 -1.97 20.77 9.92
C MET A 1 -1.43 19.74 8.93
N PRO A 2 -1.53 18.43 9.21
CA PRO A 2 -1.12 17.41 8.23
C PRO A 2 -1.92 17.58 6.93
N VAL A 3 -1.25 17.46 5.79
CA VAL A 3 -1.91 17.48 4.48
C VAL A 3 -2.54 16.11 4.28
N HIS A 4 -3.86 16.04 4.33
CA HIS A 4 -4.59 14.80 4.04
C HIS A 4 -4.81 14.65 2.53
N HIS A 5 -4.64 13.41 2.05
CA HIS A 5 -4.78 13.08 0.64
C HIS A 5 -6.19 12.57 0.33
N VAL A 6 -6.72 12.99 -0.82
CA VAL A 6 -8.02 12.56 -1.35
C VAL A 6 -7.79 11.81 -2.66
N ILE A 7 -8.22 10.57 -2.75
CA ILE A 7 -8.24 9.81 -4.01
C ILE A 7 -9.68 9.77 -4.51
N ALA A 8 -9.92 10.38 -5.66
CA ALA A 8 -11.24 10.44 -6.30
C ALA A 8 -11.42 9.26 -7.26
N ILE A 9 -12.50 8.50 -7.09
CA ILE A 9 -12.89 7.39 -7.96
C ILE A 9 -14.30 7.65 -8.50
N ASP A 10 -14.37 8.11 -9.74
CA ASP A 10 -15.62 8.36 -10.44
C ASP A 10 -15.94 7.25 -11.45
N GLY A 11 -17.21 7.13 -11.83
CA GLY A 11 -17.62 6.19 -12.86
C GLY A 11 -19.14 5.99 -12.94
N PRO A 12 -19.61 5.34 -14.02
CA PRO A 12 -21.03 5.02 -14.18
C PRO A 12 -21.50 3.93 -13.20
N ALA A 13 -22.81 3.69 -13.16
CA ALA A 13 -23.33 2.61 -12.32
C ALA A 13 -22.81 1.25 -12.81
N ALA A 14 -22.60 0.32 -11.87
CA ALA A 14 -22.10 -1.03 -12.13
C ALA A 14 -20.71 -1.12 -12.81
N SER A 15 -19.92 -0.04 -12.87
CA SER A 15 -18.54 -0.09 -13.42
C SER A 15 -17.52 -0.83 -12.54
N GLY A 16 -17.89 -1.22 -11.32
CA GLY A 16 -16.99 -1.85 -10.35
C GLY A 16 -16.25 -0.85 -9.44
N LYS A 17 -16.50 0.46 -9.59
CA LYS A 17 -15.93 1.54 -8.76
C LYS A 17 -15.99 1.26 -7.25
N SER A 18 -17.09 0.76 -6.70
CA SER A 18 -17.26 0.55 -5.26
C SER A 18 -16.40 -0.58 -4.72
N SER A 19 -16.20 -1.62 -5.53
CA SER A 19 -15.32 -2.73 -5.19
C SER A 19 -13.85 -2.31 -5.28
N VAL A 20 -13.50 -1.56 -6.32
CA VAL A 20 -12.16 -0.99 -6.51
C VAL A 20 -11.82 0.01 -5.40
N ALA A 21 -12.72 0.93 -5.06
CA ALA A 21 -12.52 1.92 -4.01
C ALA A 21 -12.33 1.28 -2.63
N ARG A 22 -13.17 0.30 -2.26
CA ARG A 22 -12.99 -0.45 -1.00
C ARG A 22 -11.70 -1.26 -0.96
N ALA A 23 -11.30 -1.87 -2.08
CA ALA A 23 -10.05 -2.61 -2.15
C ALA A 23 -8.84 -1.68 -2.04
N LEU A 24 -8.87 -0.56 -2.76
CA LEU A 24 -7.82 0.47 -2.72
C LEU A 24 -7.70 1.09 -1.33
N ALA A 25 -8.80 1.51 -0.72
CA ALA A 25 -8.82 2.09 0.63
C ALA A 25 -8.20 1.15 1.67
N ARG A 26 -8.61 -0.13 1.65
CA ARG A 26 -8.02 -1.17 2.52
C ARG A 26 -6.52 -1.33 2.30
N ARG A 27 -6.09 -1.36 1.03
CA ARG A 27 -4.68 -1.51 0.69
C ARG A 27 -3.83 -0.31 1.12
N LEU A 28 -4.37 0.91 1.02
CA LEU A 28 -3.65 2.13 1.41
C LEU A 28 -3.81 2.46 2.91
N GLN A 29 -4.63 1.72 3.64
CA GLN A 29 -5.10 2.08 4.99
C GLN A 29 -5.74 3.48 5.03
N PHE A 30 -6.43 3.86 3.95
CA PHE A 30 -7.20 5.10 3.87
C PHE A 30 -8.65 4.82 4.26
N SER A 31 -9.34 5.86 4.71
CA SER A 31 -10.78 5.79 4.94
C SER A 31 -11.55 5.73 3.63
N HIS A 32 -12.50 4.81 3.53
CA HIS A 32 -13.38 4.67 2.37
C HIS A 32 -14.66 5.47 2.57
N VAL A 33 -14.97 6.34 1.61
CA VAL A 33 -16.21 7.14 1.63
C VAL A 33 -17.03 6.89 0.38
N ASN A 34 -18.28 6.47 0.56
CA ASN A 34 -19.23 6.27 -0.54
C ASN A 34 -20.21 7.45 -0.61
N SER A 35 -19.98 8.39 -1.52
CA SER A 35 -20.87 9.56 -1.70
C SER A 35 -22.30 9.16 -2.07
N GLY A 36 -22.48 8.04 -2.79
CA GLY A 36 -23.80 7.53 -3.15
C GLY A 36 -24.62 7.10 -1.94
N ALA A 37 -23.97 6.62 -0.87
CA ALA A 37 -24.64 6.31 0.39
C ALA A 37 -25.19 7.56 1.06
N MET A 38 -24.50 8.70 0.97
CA MET A 38 -24.99 9.99 1.52
C MET A 38 -26.27 10.46 0.83
N TYR A 39 -26.29 10.45 -0.50
CA TYR A 39 -27.50 10.81 -1.25
C TYR A 39 -28.67 9.87 -0.93
N ARG A 40 -28.41 8.58 -0.74
CA ARG A 40 -29.42 7.58 -0.37
C ARG A 40 -29.94 7.77 1.05
N ALA A 41 -29.07 8.07 2.01
CA ALA A 41 -29.45 8.37 3.39
C ALA A 41 -30.38 9.59 3.44
N VAL A 42 -30.01 10.66 2.73
CA VAL A 42 -30.86 11.86 2.61
C VAL A 42 -32.19 11.55 1.92
N THR A 43 -32.16 10.77 0.83
CA THR A 43 -33.38 10.37 0.12
C THR A 43 -34.32 9.60 1.04
N TRP A 44 -33.79 8.62 1.77
CA TRP A 44 -34.56 7.87 2.75
C TRP A 44 -35.17 8.80 3.81
N HIS A 45 -34.40 9.73 4.36
CA HIS A 45 -34.87 10.68 5.36
C HIS A 45 -36.01 11.57 4.84
N VAL A 46 -35.90 12.07 3.60
CA VAL A 46 -36.94 12.85 2.92
C VAL A 46 -38.22 12.04 2.76
N LEU A 47 -38.11 10.76 2.37
CA LEU A 47 -39.24 9.85 2.22
C LEU A 47 -39.93 9.55 3.56
N GLN A 48 -39.16 9.31 4.64
CA GLN A 48 -39.73 9.06 5.97
C GLN A 48 -40.52 10.25 6.52
N ARG A 49 -40.21 11.47 6.08
CA ARG A 49 -40.95 12.68 6.42
C ARG A 49 -42.14 12.96 5.50
N GLY A 50 -42.44 12.07 4.56
CA GLY A 50 -43.54 12.24 3.60
C GLY A 50 -43.35 13.41 2.63
N VAL A 51 -42.12 13.87 2.43
CA VAL A 51 -41.83 15.02 1.55
C VAL A 51 -41.91 14.56 0.09
N ASN A 52 -42.64 15.31 -0.73
CA ASN A 52 -42.76 15.03 -2.14
C ASN A 52 -41.42 15.26 -2.86
N VAL A 53 -40.78 14.20 -3.34
CA VAL A 53 -39.48 14.25 -4.04
C VAL A 53 -39.54 14.93 -5.40
N HIS A 54 -40.73 15.20 -5.93
CA HIS A 54 -40.95 15.97 -7.16
C HIS A 54 -40.98 17.49 -6.93
N GLU A 55 -40.86 17.95 -5.69
CA GLU A 55 -40.83 19.37 -5.32
C GLU A 55 -39.43 19.76 -4.80
N PRO A 56 -38.52 20.23 -5.66
CA PRO A 56 -37.13 20.52 -5.28
C PRO A 56 -36.98 21.47 -4.10
N ALA A 57 -37.88 22.45 -3.98
CA ALA A 57 -37.88 23.40 -2.87
C ALA A 57 -38.24 22.74 -1.53
N ALA A 58 -39.23 21.84 -1.52
CA ALA A 58 -39.63 21.09 -0.33
C ALA A 58 -38.53 20.12 0.11
N VAL A 59 -37.90 19.43 -0.85
CA VAL A 59 -36.75 18.55 -0.61
C VAL A 59 -35.58 19.36 -0.01
N ALA A 60 -35.22 20.49 -0.59
CA ALA A 60 -34.15 21.34 -0.07
C ALA A 60 -34.42 21.79 1.37
N ALA A 61 -35.61 22.31 1.65
CA ALA A 61 -36.00 22.76 2.99
C ALA A 61 -35.98 21.63 4.03
N ALA A 62 -36.37 20.41 3.64
CA ALA A 62 -36.32 19.25 4.53
C ALA A 62 -34.88 18.91 4.92
N VAL A 63 -33.96 18.89 3.94
CA VAL A 63 -32.54 18.57 4.17
C VAL A 63 -31.84 19.65 4.98
N GLU A 64 -32.11 20.94 4.72
CA GLU A 64 -31.53 22.06 5.46
C GLU A 64 -31.88 22.06 6.95
N ARG A 65 -33.08 21.59 7.30
CA ARG A 65 -33.54 21.49 8.69
C ARG A 65 -33.02 20.25 9.41
N SER A 66 -32.37 19.34 8.70
CA SER A 66 -31.92 18.05 9.25
C SER A 66 -30.51 18.16 9.80
N ARG A 67 -30.25 17.51 10.92
CA ARG A 67 -28.90 17.39 11.48
C ARG A 67 -28.19 16.22 10.82
N ILE A 68 -27.25 16.51 9.92
CA ILE A 68 -26.43 15.49 9.24
C ILE A 68 -25.08 15.38 9.95
N VAL A 69 -24.77 14.20 10.47
CA VAL A 69 -23.48 13.88 11.10
C VAL A 69 -22.75 12.85 10.24
N CYS A 70 -21.51 13.17 9.87
CA CYS A 70 -20.68 12.38 8.97
C CYS A 70 -19.37 11.99 9.67
N ASP A 71 -19.23 10.72 10.04
CA ASP A 71 -18.06 10.23 10.78
C ASP A 71 -17.34 9.08 10.09
N LEU A 72 -16.08 8.87 10.49
CA LEU A 72 -15.25 7.76 10.04
C LEU A 72 -15.12 6.77 11.19
N ILE A 73 -15.72 5.60 11.03
CA ILE A 73 -15.63 4.50 12.00
C ILE A 73 -15.02 3.31 11.27
N ASP A 74 -13.95 2.73 11.83
CA ASP A 74 -13.23 1.59 11.23
C ASP A 74 -12.82 1.84 9.77
N ASN A 75 -12.36 3.06 9.45
CA ASN A 75 -12.02 3.49 8.09
C ASN A 75 -13.18 3.40 7.08
N GLN A 76 -14.44 3.49 7.54
CA GLN A 76 -15.63 3.58 6.70
C GLN A 76 -16.45 4.82 7.06
N SER A 77 -17.07 5.43 6.06
CA SER A 77 -18.05 6.50 6.26
C SER A 77 -19.32 6.00 6.94
N ARG A 78 -19.69 6.63 8.06
CA ARG A 78 -20.99 6.49 8.72
C ARG A 78 -21.75 7.81 8.65
N ILE A 79 -23.05 7.73 8.38
CA ILE A 79 -23.93 8.89 8.19
C ILE A 79 -25.13 8.74 9.13
N LEU A 80 -25.36 9.75 9.96
CA LEU A 80 -26.54 9.85 10.81
C LEU A 80 -27.33 11.10 10.39
N ILE A 81 -28.65 10.97 10.29
CA ILE A 81 -29.54 12.10 10.01
C ILE A 81 -30.58 12.15 11.11
N ASP A 82 -30.62 13.25 11.86
CA ASP A 82 -31.40 13.40 13.10
C ASP A 82 -31.22 12.21 14.05
N ASP A 83 -29.95 11.85 14.26
CA ASP A 83 -29.50 10.75 15.12
C ASP A 83 -29.93 9.34 14.65
N TYR A 84 -30.52 9.20 13.45
CA TYR A 84 -30.88 7.91 12.87
C TYR A 84 -29.84 7.38 11.87
N ASP A 85 -29.50 6.10 11.99
CA ASP A 85 -28.61 5.37 11.08
C ASP A 85 -29.40 4.62 10.01
N SER A 86 -29.40 5.14 8.78
CA SER A 86 -30.15 4.57 7.65
C SER A 86 -29.41 3.46 6.89
N THR A 87 -28.28 2.93 7.41
CA THR A 87 -27.42 1.97 6.70
C THR A 87 -28.18 0.76 6.13
N LEU A 88 -29.18 0.23 6.85
CA LEU A 88 -29.97 -0.92 6.41
C LEU A 88 -30.97 -0.58 5.30
N HIS A 89 -31.34 0.69 5.14
CA HIS A 89 -32.39 1.15 4.23
C HIS A 89 -31.87 1.80 2.95
N LEU A 90 -30.55 1.97 2.82
CA LEU A 90 -29.96 2.68 1.68
C LEU A 90 -30.27 2.06 0.32
N ARG A 91 -30.70 0.78 0.30
CA ARG A 91 -30.99 -0.01 -0.89
C ARG A 91 -32.46 -0.32 -1.07
N ASP A 92 -33.35 0.22 -0.23
CA ASP A 92 -34.79 0.03 -0.36
C ASP A 92 -35.28 0.54 -1.73
N ASP A 93 -36.33 -0.10 -2.25
CA ASP A 93 -36.79 0.13 -3.62
C ASP A 93 -37.31 1.55 -3.84
N ASP A 94 -37.95 2.15 -2.84
CA ASP A 94 -38.39 3.54 -2.82
C ASP A 94 -37.20 4.51 -2.86
N VAL A 95 -36.15 4.25 -2.08
CA VAL A 95 -34.89 5.01 -2.11
C VAL A 95 -34.21 4.89 -3.47
N ASN A 96 -34.16 3.69 -4.05
CA ASN A 96 -33.59 3.47 -5.40
C ASN A 96 -34.33 4.28 -6.47
N ARG A 97 -35.67 4.37 -6.39
CA ARG A 97 -36.49 5.14 -7.33
C ARG A 97 -36.34 6.65 -7.16
N ALA A 98 -36.22 7.14 -5.93
CA ALA A 98 -36.26 8.57 -5.62
C ALA A 98 -34.88 9.27 -5.63
N VAL A 99 -33.77 8.53 -5.46
CA VAL A 99 -32.44 9.14 -5.24
C VAL A 99 -31.97 10.03 -6.40
N SER A 100 -32.34 9.73 -7.65
CA SER A 100 -31.99 10.57 -8.80
C SER A 100 -32.64 11.95 -8.71
N LEU A 101 -33.92 12.02 -8.34
CA LEU A 101 -34.65 13.28 -8.14
C LEU A 101 -34.02 14.11 -7.03
N VAL A 102 -33.80 13.50 -5.85
CA VAL A 102 -33.20 14.19 -4.69
C VAL A 102 -31.78 14.66 -4.99
N SER A 103 -30.94 13.83 -5.62
CA SER A 103 -29.55 14.19 -5.95
C SER A 103 -29.41 15.23 -7.07
N SER A 104 -30.48 15.49 -7.82
CA SER A 104 -30.54 16.56 -8.83
C SER A 104 -30.83 17.94 -8.23
N VAL A 105 -31.35 18.00 -7.00
CA VAL A 105 -31.64 19.26 -6.30
C VAL A 105 -30.33 19.96 -5.93
N ARG A 106 -30.04 21.09 -6.59
CA ARG A 106 -28.81 21.86 -6.42
C ARG A 106 -28.46 22.10 -4.94
N ARG A 107 -29.44 22.55 -4.16
CA ARG A 107 -29.21 22.90 -2.75
C ARG A 107 -28.82 21.70 -1.88
N VAL A 108 -29.42 20.54 -2.15
CA VAL A 108 -29.04 19.28 -1.48
C VAL A 108 -27.60 18.91 -1.81
N ARG A 109 -27.18 19.05 -3.08
CA ARG A 109 -25.79 18.80 -3.48
C ARG A 109 -24.81 19.71 -2.75
N GLU A 110 -25.10 21.01 -2.67
CA GLU A 110 -24.25 21.98 -1.97
C GLU A 110 -24.02 21.58 -0.51
N ILE A 111 -25.07 21.17 0.20
CA ILE A 111 -25.01 20.69 1.59
C ILE A 111 -24.16 19.43 1.69
N LEU A 112 -24.43 18.42 0.85
CA LEU A 112 -23.72 17.15 0.90
C LEU A 112 -22.24 17.26 0.49
N VAL A 113 -21.91 18.13 -0.47
CA VAL A 113 -20.52 18.41 -0.86
C VAL A 113 -19.74 19.04 0.30
N ALA A 114 -20.37 19.92 1.09
CA ALA A 114 -19.73 20.48 2.28
C ALA A 114 -19.34 19.37 3.27
N HIS A 115 -20.24 18.44 3.55
CA HIS A 115 -19.95 17.28 4.42
C HIS A 115 -18.93 16.31 3.81
N MET A 116 -18.94 16.08 2.49
CA MET A 116 -17.91 15.27 1.84
C MET A 116 -16.51 15.85 2.04
N ARG A 117 -16.37 17.18 1.96
CA ARG A 117 -15.10 17.87 2.20
C ARG A 117 -14.64 17.79 3.66
N GLU A 118 -15.56 17.64 4.61
CA GLU A 118 -15.20 17.43 6.03
C GLU A 118 -14.50 16.09 6.25
N TYR A 119 -14.86 15.02 5.53
CA TYR A 119 -14.15 13.74 5.61
C TYR A 119 -12.67 13.87 5.29
N ALA A 120 -12.33 14.66 4.27
CA ALA A 120 -10.94 14.92 3.88
C ALA A 120 -10.15 15.73 4.93
N ARG A 121 -10.84 16.43 5.85
CA ARG A 121 -10.18 17.11 6.98
C ARG A 121 -9.86 16.17 8.15
N LYS A 122 -10.54 15.01 8.22
CA LYS A 122 -10.37 14.02 9.30
C LYS A 122 -9.26 13.01 9.01
N GLY A 123 -8.88 12.82 7.75
CA GLY A 123 -7.86 11.84 7.37
C GLY A 123 -7.71 11.66 5.86
N ASN A 124 -6.80 10.75 5.50
CA ASN A 124 -6.64 10.33 4.10
C ASN A 124 -7.86 9.51 3.65
N VAL A 125 -8.44 9.86 2.50
CA VAL A 125 -9.69 9.25 2.02
C VAL A 125 -9.59 8.75 0.58
N VAL A 126 -10.19 7.60 0.33
CA VAL A 126 -10.60 7.16 -1.01
C VAL A 126 -12.10 7.40 -1.10
N MET A 127 -12.51 8.34 -1.95
CA MET A 127 -13.91 8.70 -2.11
C MET A 127 -14.43 8.26 -3.47
N GLU A 128 -15.50 7.47 -3.46
CA GLU A 128 -16.18 7.05 -4.68
C GLU A 128 -17.45 7.84 -4.97
N GLY A 129 -17.72 8.06 -6.26
CA GLY A 129 -18.91 8.78 -6.71
C GLY A 129 -19.03 8.90 -8.22
N ARG A 130 -19.61 10.03 -8.65
CA ARG A 130 -19.82 10.38 -10.06
C ARG A 130 -19.13 11.69 -10.48
N ASP A 131 -18.86 12.55 -9.52
CA ASP A 131 -18.30 13.89 -9.73
C ASP A 131 -17.33 14.30 -8.60
N ILE A 132 -16.67 13.31 -7.99
CA ILE A 132 -15.72 13.52 -6.90
C ILE A 132 -14.52 14.32 -7.38
N GLY A 133 -13.88 13.91 -8.48
CA GLY A 133 -12.70 14.56 -9.02
C GLY A 133 -12.99 15.82 -9.83
N SER A 134 -14.22 16.02 -10.30
CA SER A 134 -14.60 17.19 -11.09
C SER A 134 -15.23 18.31 -10.26
N VAL A 135 -15.98 18.00 -9.21
CA VAL A 135 -16.75 18.98 -8.43
C VAL A 135 -16.38 18.97 -6.95
N VAL A 136 -16.33 17.81 -6.31
CA VAL A 136 -16.12 17.74 -4.86
C VAL A 136 -14.69 18.16 -4.50
N PHE A 137 -13.71 17.57 -5.19
CA PHE A 137 -12.27 17.78 -5.00
C PHE A 137 -11.56 18.02 -6.35
N PRO A 138 -11.83 19.15 -7.03
CA PRO A 138 -11.18 19.48 -8.30
C PRO A 138 -9.66 19.64 -8.16
N GLU A 139 -9.17 19.99 -6.97
CA GLU A 139 -7.75 20.24 -6.69
C GLU A 139 -6.93 18.96 -6.44
N THR A 140 -7.56 17.80 -6.25
CA THR A 140 -6.78 16.59 -5.96
C THR A 140 -6.04 16.10 -7.20
N PRO A 141 -4.72 15.85 -7.17
CA PRO A 141 -4.02 15.28 -8.32
C PRO A 141 -4.37 13.80 -8.58
N PHE A 142 -5.09 13.15 -7.65
CA PHE A 142 -5.35 11.71 -7.62
C PHE A 142 -6.77 11.35 -8.09
N LYS A 143 -7.06 11.58 -9.37
CA LYS A 143 -8.37 11.33 -9.98
C LYS A 143 -8.34 10.11 -10.89
N PHE A 144 -9.33 9.24 -10.73
CA PHE A 144 -9.50 8.02 -11.52
C PHE A 144 -10.95 7.89 -11.98
N TYR A 145 -11.14 7.50 -13.23
CA TYR A 145 -12.45 7.20 -13.79
C TYR A 145 -12.52 5.72 -14.14
N ILE A 146 -13.37 4.97 -13.44
CA ILE A 146 -13.54 3.52 -13.59
C ILE A 146 -14.70 3.24 -14.50
N ASP A 147 -14.43 2.59 -15.63
CA ASP A 147 -15.43 2.26 -16.63
C ASP A 147 -15.48 0.75 -16.94
N ALA A 148 -16.54 0.33 -17.61
CA ALA A 148 -16.71 -1.01 -18.16
C ALA A 148 -17.72 -0.98 -19.31
N SER A 149 -17.63 -1.94 -20.22
CA SER A 149 -18.57 -2.05 -21.34
C SER A 149 -20.03 -2.14 -20.83
N PRO A 150 -21.02 -1.58 -21.55
CA PRO A 150 -22.42 -1.63 -21.16
C PRO A 150 -22.91 -3.05 -20.84
N GLU A 151 -22.48 -4.04 -21.63
CA GLU A 151 -22.86 -5.44 -21.48
C GLU A 151 -22.33 -6.01 -20.14
N VAL A 152 -21.07 -5.75 -19.82
CA VAL A 152 -20.45 -6.16 -18.55
C VAL A 152 -21.15 -5.51 -17.36
N ARG A 153 -21.54 -4.24 -17.48
CA ARG A 153 -22.24 -3.50 -16.42
C ARG A 153 -23.64 -4.06 -16.16
N VAL A 154 -24.39 -4.39 -17.21
CA VAL A 154 -25.70 -5.07 -17.10
C VAL A 154 -25.54 -6.42 -16.40
N GLN A 155 -24.57 -7.24 -16.81
CA GLN A 155 -24.31 -8.54 -16.18
C GLN A 155 -23.97 -8.42 -14.69
N ARG A 156 -23.07 -7.50 -14.33
CA ARG A 156 -22.71 -7.24 -12.92
C ARG A 156 -23.91 -6.82 -12.09
N ARG A 157 -24.79 -5.98 -12.64
CA ARG A 157 -25.99 -5.48 -11.95
C ARG A 157 -27.03 -6.56 -11.70
N LEU A 158 -27.25 -7.43 -12.69
CA LEU A 158 -28.13 -8.58 -12.55
C LEU A 158 -27.61 -9.53 -11.47
N ALA A 159 -26.29 -9.75 -11.40
CA ALA A 159 -25.66 -10.55 -10.35
C ALA A 159 -25.80 -9.93 -8.93
N GLU A 160 -25.98 -8.61 -8.83
CA GLU A 160 -26.31 -7.91 -7.57
C GLU A 160 -27.79 -8.05 -7.15
N GLY A 161 -28.60 -8.77 -7.94
CA GLY A 161 -30.04 -8.96 -7.69
C GLY A 161 -30.88 -7.74 -8.05
N GLN A 162 -30.31 -6.75 -8.75
CA GLN A 162 -30.95 -5.48 -9.07
C GLN A 162 -31.36 -5.44 -10.55
N ARG A 163 -32.58 -4.97 -10.82
CA ARG A 163 -33.21 -4.96 -12.17
C ARG A 163 -33.41 -3.56 -12.75
N ASP A 164 -32.94 -2.53 -12.06
CA ASP A 164 -33.05 -1.14 -12.49
C ASP A 164 -32.26 -0.86 -13.78
N GLU A 165 -32.85 -0.05 -14.66
CA GLU A 165 -32.28 0.31 -15.96
C GLU A 165 -31.03 1.20 -15.78
N ILE A 166 -29.85 0.57 -15.77
CA ILE A 166 -28.54 1.24 -15.69
C ILE A 166 -28.45 2.38 -16.73
N ALA A 167 -28.93 2.13 -17.94
CA ALA A 167 -28.90 3.11 -19.03
C ALA A 167 -29.79 4.33 -18.78
N ALA A 168 -30.95 4.19 -18.12
CA ALA A 168 -31.78 5.32 -17.74
C ALA A 168 -31.12 6.13 -16.62
N ARG A 169 -30.49 5.45 -15.67
CA ARG A 169 -29.80 6.08 -14.55
C ARG A 169 -28.56 6.85 -14.99
N ASP A 170 -27.72 6.25 -15.83
CA ASP A 170 -26.54 6.92 -16.37
C ASP A 170 -26.94 8.10 -17.26
N ARG A 171 -28.01 7.98 -18.07
CA ARG A 171 -28.55 9.14 -18.82
C ARG A 171 -28.95 10.27 -17.87
N ALA A 172 -29.70 9.99 -16.81
CA ALA A 172 -30.10 11.00 -15.82
C ALA A 172 -28.89 11.63 -15.12
N ASP A 173 -27.85 10.85 -14.82
CA ASP A 173 -26.62 11.32 -14.19
C ASP A 173 -25.72 12.13 -15.15
N SER A 174 -25.74 11.84 -16.45
CA SER A 174 -25.00 12.59 -17.48
C SER A 174 -25.73 13.85 -17.95
N SER A 175 -27.07 13.84 -17.95
CA SER A 175 -27.90 14.94 -18.47
C SER A 175 -28.29 15.98 -17.41
N ARG A 176 -27.88 15.81 -16.14
CA ARG A 176 -28.22 16.74 -15.06
C ARG A 176 -27.49 18.08 -15.23
N ALA A 177 -28.23 19.18 -15.05
CA ALA A 177 -27.67 20.53 -15.11
C ALA A 177 -26.66 20.83 -13.98
N ALA A 178 -26.81 20.16 -12.82
CA ALA A 178 -25.88 20.28 -11.71
C ALA A 178 -24.92 19.08 -11.65
N SER A 179 -23.63 19.34 -11.86
CA SER A 179 -22.53 18.38 -11.70
C SER A 179 -22.66 17.09 -12.54
N PRO A 180 -22.83 17.15 -13.87
CA PRO A 180 -23.01 15.95 -14.70
C PRO A 180 -21.87 14.93 -14.53
N LEU A 181 -22.16 13.65 -14.77
CA LEU A 181 -21.15 12.59 -14.85
C LEU A 181 -20.16 12.92 -15.97
N LEU A 182 -19.05 13.54 -15.60
CA LEU A 182 -17.97 13.95 -16.49
C LEU A 182 -16.67 13.33 -16.04
N VAL A 183 -15.90 12.84 -17.01
CA VAL A 183 -14.50 12.48 -16.79
C VAL A 183 -13.74 13.79 -16.56
N ALA A 184 -13.15 13.97 -15.37
CA ALA A 184 -12.29 15.13 -15.14
C ALA A 184 -11.09 15.10 -16.12
N PRO A 185 -10.66 16.24 -16.69
CA PRO A 185 -9.64 16.27 -17.75
C PRO A 185 -8.30 15.60 -17.38
N ASP A 186 -7.96 15.61 -16.10
CA ASP A 186 -6.75 15.04 -15.50
C ASP A 186 -6.98 13.68 -14.83
N ALA A 187 -8.20 13.11 -14.95
CA ALA A 187 -8.51 11.78 -14.45
C ALA A 187 -7.93 10.68 -15.34
N ALA A 188 -7.32 9.70 -14.70
CA ALA A 188 -6.90 8.49 -15.40
C ALA A 188 -8.09 7.56 -15.61
N VAL A 189 -8.44 7.32 -16.87
CA VAL A 189 -9.50 6.37 -17.25
C VAL A 189 -8.97 4.94 -17.17
N ILE A 190 -9.70 4.07 -16.47
CA ILE A 190 -9.36 2.65 -16.31
C ILE A 190 -10.57 1.81 -16.69
N ASP A 191 -10.41 1.06 -17.79
CA ASP A 191 -11.37 0.06 -18.23
C ASP A 191 -11.22 -1.23 -17.40
N THR A 192 -12.32 -1.69 -16.81
CA THR A 192 -12.41 -2.88 -15.96
C THR A 192 -13.13 -4.06 -16.64
N SER A 193 -13.40 -3.97 -17.94
CA SER A 193 -14.16 -4.98 -18.69
C SER A 193 -13.49 -6.36 -18.65
N SER A 194 -12.16 -6.40 -18.72
CA SER A 194 -11.36 -7.64 -18.75
C SER A 194 -10.42 -7.82 -17.55
N LEU A 195 -10.43 -6.88 -16.60
CA LEU A 195 -9.50 -6.89 -15.46
C LEU A 195 -10.19 -7.35 -14.17
N ALA A 196 -9.52 -8.23 -13.44
CA ALA A 196 -9.89 -8.53 -12.05
C ALA A 196 -9.66 -7.29 -11.16
N ILE A 197 -10.48 -7.14 -10.10
CA ILE A 197 -10.43 -6.00 -9.18
C ILE A 197 -9.00 -5.75 -8.67
N ASP A 198 -8.27 -6.80 -8.31
CA ASP A 198 -6.90 -6.67 -7.81
C ASP A 198 -5.94 -6.04 -8.83
N GLY A 199 -6.07 -6.41 -10.11
CA GLY A 199 -5.26 -5.84 -11.20
C GLY A 199 -5.60 -4.39 -11.48
N VAL A 200 -6.88 -4.01 -11.34
CA VAL A 200 -7.33 -2.61 -11.43
C VAL A 200 -6.71 -1.78 -10.30
N VAL A 201 -6.76 -2.30 -9.06
CA VAL A 201 -6.18 -1.64 -7.89
C VAL A 201 -4.67 -1.50 -8.01
N ASP A 202 -3.96 -2.52 -8.50
CA ASP A 202 -2.51 -2.45 -8.75
C ASP A 202 -2.16 -1.33 -9.73
N ARG A 203 -2.93 -1.20 -10.82
CA ARG A 203 -2.75 -0.12 -11.80
C ARG A 203 -2.97 1.26 -11.20
N ILE A 204 -3.99 1.41 -10.35
CA ILE A 204 -4.26 2.68 -9.64
C ILE A 204 -3.09 3.02 -8.72
N ILE A 205 -2.60 2.07 -7.91
CA ILE A 205 -1.49 2.31 -6.99
C ILE A 205 -0.22 2.73 -7.74
N GLN A 206 0.11 2.06 -8.86
CA GLN A 206 1.26 2.46 -9.68
C GLN A 206 1.15 3.92 -10.17
N GLN A 207 -0.04 4.36 -10.57
CA GLN A 207 -0.26 5.75 -10.98
C GLN A 207 -0.22 6.73 -9.82
N LEU A 208 -0.74 6.36 -8.65
CA LEU A 208 -0.65 7.17 -7.43
C LEU A 208 0.81 7.41 -7.03
N VAL A 209 1.66 6.38 -7.10
CA VAL A 209 3.11 6.50 -6.83
C VAL A 209 3.77 7.44 -7.85
N ARG A 210 3.47 7.30 -9.15
CA ARG A 210 3.97 8.21 -10.19
C ARG A 210 3.53 9.66 -9.99
N LYS A 211 2.32 9.87 -9.45
CA LYS A 211 1.77 11.18 -9.11
C LYS A 211 2.30 11.72 -7.77
N GLY A 212 3.26 11.03 -7.14
CA GLY A 212 3.92 11.51 -5.93
C GLY A 212 3.13 11.32 -4.64
N LEU A 213 2.07 10.49 -4.63
CA LEU A 213 1.43 10.11 -3.37
C LEU A 213 2.46 9.32 -2.55
N PRO A 214 2.79 9.71 -1.31
CA PRO A 214 3.66 8.96 -0.42
C PRO A 214 2.91 7.72 0.09
N ILE A 215 2.69 6.78 -0.82
CA ILE A 215 2.16 5.46 -0.51
C ILE A 215 3.32 4.73 0.16
N HIS A 216 3.10 4.31 1.41
CA HIS A 216 3.93 3.28 2.01
C HIS A 216 3.94 2.14 1.00
N ALA A 217 5.07 1.81 0.37
CA ALA A 217 5.13 0.85 -0.74
C ALA A 217 4.91 -0.61 -0.28
N GLN A 218 3.85 -0.84 0.49
CA GLN A 218 3.44 -2.12 1.05
C GLN A 218 2.32 -2.80 0.25
N THR A 219 1.69 -2.15 -0.73
CA THR A 219 0.45 -2.71 -1.33
C THR A 219 0.33 -2.73 -2.84
N ALA A 220 1.39 -2.41 -3.57
CA ALA A 220 1.46 -2.65 -5.01
C ALA A 220 2.47 -3.76 -5.33
N THR A 221 1.99 -4.77 -6.06
CA THR A 221 2.81 -5.62 -6.96
C THR A 221 3.68 -6.74 -6.37
N ALA A 222 3.08 -7.65 -5.60
CA ALA A 222 3.49 -9.05 -5.72
C ALA A 222 2.35 -9.95 -5.25
N ARG A 223 1.88 -10.88 -6.09
CA ARG A 223 1.45 -12.19 -5.56
C ARG A 223 2.56 -12.62 -4.59
N PRO A 224 2.27 -13.06 -3.35
CA PRO A 224 3.33 -13.59 -2.50
C PRO A 224 4.07 -14.62 -3.34
N GLN A 225 5.33 -14.36 -3.67
CA GLN A 225 6.09 -15.28 -4.47
C GLN A 225 6.15 -16.56 -3.64
N ARG A 226 5.39 -17.57 -4.07
CA ARG A 226 5.38 -18.86 -3.38
C ARG A 226 6.82 -19.31 -3.33
N MET A 227 7.32 -19.46 -2.10
CA MET A 227 8.67 -19.96 -1.87
C MET A 227 8.78 -21.29 -2.61
N ASN A 228 9.86 -21.47 -3.35
CA ASN A 228 10.21 -22.79 -3.87
C ASN A 228 10.25 -23.78 -2.68
N PRO A 229 9.75 -25.02 -2.79
CA PRO A 229 9.82 -26.00 -1.71
C PRO A 229 11.18 -26.09 -1.01
N TYR A 230 12.30 -25.94 -1.73
CA TYR A 230 13.63 -25.91 -1.11
C TYR A 230 13.85 -24.70 -0.20
N TYR A 231 13.46 -23.51 -0.67
CA TYR A 231 13.53 -22.28 0.12
C TYR A 231 12.60 -22.38 1.33
N TRP A 232 11.37 -22.86 1.14
CA TRP A 232 10.41 -23.07 2.23
C TRP A 232 10.94 -24.04 3.29
N LEU A 233 11.57 -25.15 2.87
CA LEU A 233 12.18 -26.12 3.78
C LEU A 233 13.34 -25.49 4.55
N GLY A 234 14.25 -24.80 3.86
CA GLY A 234 15.38 -24.11 4.49
C GLY A 234 14.93 -23.00 5.46
N TYR A 235 13.93 -22.22 5.07
CA TYR A 235 13.27 -21.19 5.90
C TYR A 235 12.65 -21.82 7.15
N THR A 236 11.84 -22.87 6.99
CA THR A 236 11.14 -23.55 8.09
C THR A 236 12.14 -24.15 9.08
N LEU A 237 13.17 -24.83 8.56
CA LEU A 237 14.23 -25.41 9.38
C LEU A 237 15.04 -24.34 10.11
N SER A 238 15.43 -23.26 9.41
CA SER A 238 16.14 -22.13 10.02
C SER A 238 15.33 -21.53 11.16
N ARG A 239 14.04 -21.27 10.94
CA ARG A 239 13.14 -20.70 11.95
C ARG A 239 12.95 -21.62 13.15
N LEU A 240 12.75 -22.92 12.91
CA LEU A 240 12.63 -23.92 13.97
C LEU A 240 13.89 -23.97 14.84
N LEU A 241 15.06 -24.13 14.21
CA LEU A 241 16.34 -24.19 14.93
C LEU A 241 16.61 -22.89 15.70
N ALA A 242 16.30 -21.74 15.10
CA ALA A 242 16.42 -20.44 15.76
C ALA A 242 15.54 -20.32 17.00
N GLN A 243 14.29 -20.80 16.93
CA GLN A 243 13.35 -20.78 18.06
C GLN A 243 13.78 -21.72 19.18
N VAL A 244 14.22 -22.94 18.84
CA VAL A 244 14.63 -23.97 19.81
C VAL A 244 15.93 -23.59 20.53
N PHE A 245 16.96 -23.17 19.78
CA PHE A 245 18.30 -23.02 20.34
C PHE A 245 18.69 -21.58 20.68
N PHE A 246 18.00 -20.56 20.14
CA PHE A 246 18.43 -19.17 20.26
C PHE A 246 17.33 -18.22 20.74
N ARG A 247 16.22 -18.74 21.27
CA ARG A 247 15.07 -17.95 21.75
C ARG A 247 14.68 -16.84 20.75
N PHE A 248 14.73 -17.18 19.47
CA PHE A 248 14.71 -16.19 18.39
C PHE A 248 13.41 -15.38 18.36
N ARG A 249 13.55 -14.04 18.32
CA ARG A 249 12.42 -13.09 18.28
C ARG A 249 12.59 -12.10 17.14
N ILE A 250 11.47 -11.73 16.52
CA ILE A 250 11.42 -10.63 15.56
C ILE A 250 10.45 -9.59 16.12
N ARG A 251 10.95 -8.37 16.37
CA ARG A 251 10.13 -7.23 16.78
C ARG A 251 9.74 -6.41 15.55
N HIS A 252 8.52 -5.87 15.58
CA HIS A 252 7.96 -4.99 14.56
C HIS A 252 7.90 -5.61 13.15
N ARG A 253 7.61 -6.91 13.07
CA ARG A 253 7.56 -7.67 11.82
C ARG A 253 6.57 -7.08 10.81
N GLU A 254 5.51 -6.45 11.30
CA GLU A 254 4.50 -5.73 10.52
C GLU A 254 5.05 -4.58 9.66
N ARG A 255 6.24 -4.05 10.00
CA ARG A 255 6.89 -2.99 9.22
C ARG A 255 7.57 -3.49 7.94
N MET A 256 7.78 -4.81 7.82
CA MET A 256 8.47 -5.43 6.68
C MET A 256 7.67 -5.27 5.38
N LEU A 257 8.35 -4.90 4.28
CA LEU A 257 7.73 -4.85 2.96
C LEU A 257 7.65 -6.27 2.37
N GLN A 258 6.43 -6.77 2.16
CA GLN A 258 6.17 -8.14 1.68
C GLN A 258 5.92 -8.24 0.16
N SER A 259 6.01 -7.13 -0.59
CA SER A 259 5.80 -7.10 -2.04
C SER A 259 6.70 -6.06 -2.71
N GLY A 260 6.83 -6.14 -4.04
CA GLY A 260 7.66 -5.22 -4.82
C GLY A 260 9.19 -5.33 -4.59
N PRO A 261 9.99 -4.45 -5.20
CA PRO A 261 11.41 -4.37 -4.91
C PRO A 261 11.65 -3.87 -3.49
N VAL A 262 12.54 -4.53 -2.75
CA VAL A 262 12.93 -4.05 -1.40
C VAL A 262 14.36 -4.48 -1.06
N ILE A 263 15.08 -3.57 -0.41
CA ILE A 263 16.39 -3.83 0.17
C ILE A 263 16.20 -4.03 1.67
N LEU A 264 16.50 -5.22 2.18
CA LEU A 264 16.61 -5.46 3.61
C LEU A 264 18.03 -5.06 4.00
N ALA A 265 18.20 -3.99 4.77
CA ALA A 265 19.50 -3.49 5.19
C ALA A 265 19.73 -3.80 6.68
N MET A 266 20.77 -4.54 7.01
CA MET A 266 21.03 -4.98 8.39
C MET A 266 22.52 -4.91 8.74
N ASN A 267 22.84 -4.78 10.03
CA ASN A 267 24.21 -4.98 10.52
C ASN A 267 24.68 -6.43 10.33
N HIS A 268 26.00 -6.64 10.25
CA HIS A 268 26.57 -7.96 9.94
C HIS A 268 27.53 -8.47 11.02
N GLN A 269 27.01 -9.25 11.98
CA GLN A 269 27.68 -9.75 13.18
C GLN A 269 28.15 -11.21 13.11
N SER A 270 27.47 -12.08 12.36
CA SER A 270 27.62 -13.53 12.48
C SER A 270 27.39 -14.29 11.17
N PHE A 271 27.63 -15.61 11.20
CA PHE A 271 27.23 -16.50 10.10
C PHE A 271 25.71 -16.78 10.07
N PHE A 272 24.98 -16.51 11.15
CA PHE A 272 23.53 -16.68 11.21
C PHE A 272 22.75 -15.53 10.56
N ASP A 273 23.39 -14.39 10.28
CA ASP A 273 22.65 -13.20 9.88
C ASP A 273 21.85 -13.38 8.58
N PRO A 274 22.41 -13.95 7.48
CA PRO A 274 21.60 -14.15 6.27
C PRO A 274 20.37 -15.04 6.48
N PRO A 275 20.46 -16.28 7.02
CA PRO A 275 19.29 -17.11 7.20
C PRO A 275 18.29 -16.52 8.20
N LEU A 276 18.74 -15.87 9.28
CA LEU A 276 17.85 -15.25 10.25
C LEU A 276 17.17 -13.99 9.73
N ALA A 277 17.85 -13.19 8.90
CA ALA A 277 17.22 -12.07 8.19
C ALA A 277 16.12 -12.55 7.24
N GLY A 278 16.32 -13.70 6.58
CA GLY A 278 15.29 -14.36 5.79
C GLY A 278 14.00 -14.64 6.59
N ASN A 279 14.11 -14.98 7.87
CA ASN A 279 12.96 -15.25 8.75
C ASN A 279 12.12 -14.01 9.06
N ALA A 280 12.66 -12.80 8.89
CA ALA A 280 11.91 -11.56 9.05
C ALA A 280 10.85 -11.35 7.96
N SER A 281 11.05 -11.93 6.77
CA SER A 281 10.14 -11.82 5.63
C SER A 281 9.17 -13.00 5.52
N ASP A 282 8.01 -12.78 4.88
CA ASP A 282 7.03 -13.83 4.50
C ASP A 282 7.17 -14.23 3.02
N ARG A 283 8.07 -13.58 2.27
CA ARG A 283 8.45 -13.92 0.89
C ARG A 283 9.89 -14.41 0.83
N ALA A 284 10.23 -15.08 -0.27
CA ALA A 284 11.63 -15.40 -0.53
C ALA A 284 12.43 -14.12 -0.80
N ILE A 285 13.65 -14.06 -0.25
CA ILE A 285 14.60 -12.98 -0.50
C ILE A 285 15.86 -13.56 -1.13
N PHE A 286 16.58 -12.74 -1.88
CA PHE A 286 17.85 -13.11 -2.47
C PHE A 286 19.02 -12.70 -1.57
N PHE A 287 20.06 -13.53 -1.57
CA PHE A 287 21.27 -13.33 -0.79
C PHE A 287 22.48 -13.31 -1.72
N LEU A 288 23.48 -12.51 -1.38
CA LEU A 288 24.79 -12.61 -2.01
C LEU A 288 25.73 -13.42 -1.10
N ALA A 289 26.46 -14.35 -1.69
CA ALA A 289 27.49 -15.12 -0.98
C ALA A 289 28.77 -15.20 -1.79
N ARG A 290 29.91 -15.33 -1.10
CA ARG A 290 31.22 -15.54 -1.75
C ARG A 290 31.16 -16.81 -2.60
N ARG A 291 31.63 -16.73 -3.86
CA ARG A 291 31.62 -17.87 -4.80
C ARG A 291 32.25 -19.14 -4.20
N THR A 292 33.31 -19.01 -3.39
CA THR A 292 33.99 -20.14 -2.75
C THR A 292 33.11 -20.98 -1.81
N LEU A 293 31.98 -20.44 -1.32
CA LEU A 293 31.01 -21.21 -0.54
C LEU A 293 30.26 -22.24 -1.40
N LEU A 294 30.23 -22.05 -2.72
CA LEU A 294 29.54 -22.92 -3.67
C LEU A 294 30.47 -23.96 -4.30
N ASP A 295 31.79 -23.88 -4.09
CA ASP A 295 32.76 -24.81 -4.70
C ASP A 295 32.57 -26.25 -4.22
N HIS A 296 32.00 -26.43 -3.02
CA HIS A 296 31.63 -27.74 -2.51
C HIS A 296 30.35 -28.26 -3.16
N TRP A 297 30.38 -29.49 -3.72
CA TRP A 297 29.29 -30.08 -4.52
C TRP A 297 27.88 -29.91 -3.92
N PHE A 298 27.73 -30.17 -2.62
CA PHE A 298 26.44 -30.07 -1.94
C PHE A 298 25.95 -28.62 -1.84
N TRP A 299 26.85 -27.69 -1.49
CA TRP A 299 26.53 -26.28 -1.31
C TRP A 299 26.33 -25.58 -2.65
N GLY A 300 27.09 -25.96 -3.68
CA GLY A 300 26.88 -25.52 -5.07
C GLY A 300 25.53 -25.93 -5.64
N TRP A 301 24.97 -27.06 -5.20
CA TRP A 301 23.62 -27.50 -5.57
C TRP A 301 22.51 -26.84 -4.73
N LEU A 302 22.70 -26.70 -3.41
CA LEU A 302 21.66 -26.23 -2.48
C LEU A 302 21.52 -24.71 -2.45
N LEU A 303 22.62 -23.96 -2.38
CA LEU A 303 22.58 -22.51 -2.17
C LEU A 303 21.82 -21.75 -3.27
N PRO A 304 21.98 -22.07 -4.58
CA PRO A 304 21.17 -21.44 -5.62
C PRO A 304 19.66 -21.66 -5.45
N LYS A 305 19.23 -22.83 -4.95
CA LYS A 305 17.82 -23.13 -4.66
C LYS A 305 17.27 -22.37 -3.45
N LEU A 306 18.17 -21.83 -2.62
CA LEU A 306 17.87 -20.92 -1.51
C LEU A 306 18.02 -19.44 -1.92
N ASN A 307 18.00 -19.14 -3.22
CA ASN A 307 18.15 -17.79 -3.79
C ASN A 307 19.49 -17.11 -3.45
N VAL A 308 20.54 -17.90 -3.25
CA VAL A 308 21.89 -17.37 -3.04
C VAL A 308 22.57 -17.19 -4.39
N ILE A 309 23.06 -15.97 -4.64
CA ILE A 309 23.77 -15.60 -5.85
C ILE A 309 25.28 -15.51 -5.53
N PRO A 310 26.13 -16.26 -6.25
CA PRO A 310 27.57 -16.22 -6.04
C PRO A 310 28.18 -14.93 -6.57
N VAL A 311 29.06 -14.31 -5.78
CA VAL A 311 29.81 -13.09 -6.14
C VAL A 311 31.29 -13.20 -5.73
N ASP A 312 32.16 -12.49 -6.45
CA ASP A 312 33.62 -12.56 -6.30
C ASP A 312 34.12 -11.40 -5.41
N GLN A 313 34.40 -11.66 -4.13
CA GLN A 313 34.65 -10.61 -3.12
C GLN A 313 35.97 -9.81 -3.25
N GLU A 314 36.76 -9.95 -4.32
CA GLU A 314 38.05 -9.26 -4.47
C GLU A 314 37.91 -7.95 -5.28
N GLY A 315 37.89 -6.81 -4.56
CA GLY A 315 37.90 -5.45 -5.13
C GLY A 315 36.53 -4.97 -5.63
N SER A 316 36.29 -3.63 -5.63
CA SER A 316 34.97 -2.98 -5.77
C SER A 316 34.00 -3.77 -6.65
N ASP A 317 33.19 -4.63 -6.03
CA ASP A 317 32.62 -5.76 -6.76
C ASP A 317 31.39 -5.30 -7.53
N ARG A 318 31.66 -4.69 -8.69
CA ARG A 318 30.66 -4.19 -9.65
C ARG A 318 29.74 -5.33 -10.06
N SER A 319 30.18 -6.59 -9.97
CA SER A 319 29.36 -7.77 -10.26
C SER A 319 28.25 -7.95 -9.23
N ALA A 320 28.56 -7.86 -7.93
CA ALA A 320 27.61 -7.91 -6.83
C ALA A 320 26.59 -6.77 -6.92
N LEU A 321 27.04 -5.53 -7.12
CA LEU A 321 26.15 -4.38 -7.25
C LEU A 321 25.20 -4.51 -8.46
N LYS A 322 25.71 -4.99 -9.61
CA LYS A 322 24.89 -5.27 -10.79
C LYS A 322 23.86 -6.37 -10.52
N ALA A 323 24.21 -7.40 -9.77
CA ALA A 323 23.29 -8.46 -9.38
C ALA A 323 22.15 -7.91 -8.52
N LEU A 324 22.44 -7.10 -7.50
CA LEU A 324 21.43 -6.44 -6.66
C LEU A 324 20.47 -5.58 -7.48
N ILE A 325 21.01 -4.74 -8.37
CA ILE A 325 20.18 -3.89 -9.25
C ILE A 325 19.27 -4.75 -10.14
N ARG A 326 19.76 -5.88 -10.66
CA ARG A 326 18.95 -6.79 -11.49
C ARG A 326 17.82 -7.44 -10.69
N ILE A 327 18.10 -7.92 -9.48
CA ILE A 327 17.10 -8.51 -8.56
C ILE A 327 16.00 -7.50 -8.26
N LEU A 328 16.39 -6.29 -7.87
CA LEU A 328 15.44 -5.21 -7.54
C LEU A 328 14.62 -4.79 -8.76
N ARG A 329 15.22 -4.65 -9.95
CA ARG A 329 14.46 -4.34 -11.18
C ARG A 329 13.46 -5.43 -11.57
N ALA A 330 13.69 -6.68 -11.15
CA ALA A 330 12.73 -7.77 -11.30
C ALA A 330 11.64 -7.79 -10.20
N GLY A 331 11.53 -6.74 -9.38
CA GLY A 331 10.56 -6.63 -8.28
C GLY A 331 10.87 -7.56 -7.11
N GLN A 332 12.12 -8.00 -6.96
CA GLN A 332 12.53 -8.95 -5.93
C GLN A 332 13.08 -8.26 -4.67
N ALA A 333 13.08 -9.00 -3.57
CA ALA A 333 13.67 -8.59 -2.30
C ALA A 333 15.11 -9.10 -2.19
N THR A 334 16.01 -8.30 -1.63
CA THR A 334 17.41 -8.70 -1.43
C THR A 334 17.94 -8.22 -0.09
N LEU A 335 18.81 -9.02 0.54
CA LEU A 335 19.54 -8.64 1.75
C LEU A 335 20.85 -7.92 1.37
N VAL A 336 21.12 -6.79 2.03
CA VAL A 336 22.37 -6.04 1.91
C VAL A 336 22.88 -5.70 3.30
N PHE A 337 24.18 -5.87 3.51
CA PHE A 337 24.85 -5.42 4.72
C PHE A 337 25.58 -4.10 4.40
N PRO A 338 25.13 -2.94 4.91
CA PRO A 338 25.72 -1.64 4.57
C PRO A 338 27.21 -1.57 4.90
N GLU A 339 27.66 -2.32 5.90
CA GLU A 339 29.04 -2.39 6.39
C GLU A 339 30.01 -3.03 5.37
N GLY A 340 29.52 -3.83 4.42
CA GLY A 340 30.32 -4.53 3.41
C GLY A 340 31.11 -5.74 3.91
N ALA A 341 31.44 -5.80 5.19
CA ALA A 341 32.10 -6.94 5.83
C ALA A 341 31.46 -7.26 7.19
N ARG A 342 31.72 -8.47 7.69
CA ARG A 342 31.33 -8.86 9.06
C ARG A 342 32.21 -8.20 10.09
N THR A 343 31.59 -7.64 11.12
CA THR A 343 32.29 -7.07 12.27
C THR A 343 33.11 -8.13 13.02
N LEU A 344 34.25 -7.70 13.57
CA LEU A 344 35.14 -8.51 14.40
C LEU A 344 34.82 -8.37 15.90
N ASP A 345 34.24 -7.25 16.31
CA ASP A 345 34.03 -6.87 17.71
C ASP A 345 32.55 -6.80 18.11
N GLY A 346 31.64 -7.03 17.16
CA GLY A 346 30.19 -6.97 17.38
C GLY A 346 29.59 -5.57 17.23
N ASN A 347 30.42 -4.53 17.12
CA ASN A 347 29.98 -3.15 16.94
C ASN A 347 29.61 -2.86 15.48
N LEU A 348 28.74 -1.86 15.30
CA LEU A 348 28.36 -1.34 14.00
C LEU A 348 29.57 -0.71 13.30
N GLN A 349 29.77 -1.06 12.03
CA GLN A 349 30.82 -0.49 11.20
C GLN A 349 30.28 0.67 10.34
N PRO A 350 31.16 1.56 9.83
CA PRO A 350 30.76 2.59 8.89
C PRO A 350 30.09 2.03 7.63
N ALA A 351 29.12 2.75 7.10
CA ALA A 351 28.42 2.35 5.89
C ALA A 351 29.30 2.53 4.65
N GLN A 352 29.28 1.56 3.74
CA GLN A 352 29.98 1.61 2.46
C GLN A 352 29.09 2.23 1.37
N PRO A 353 29.64 2.92 0.37
CA PRO A 353 28.85 3.62 -0.66
C PRO A 353 28.09 2.69 -1.60
N GLY A 354 28.39 1.39 -1.59
CA GLY A 354 27.75 0.39 -2.46
C GLY A 354 26.23 0.31 -2.30
N LEU A 355 25.71 0.39 -1.07
CA LEU A 355 24.27 0.39 -0.81
C LEU A 355 23.61 1.65 -1.42
N GLY A 356 24.16 2.83 -1.18
CA GLY A 356 23.66 4.08 -1.75
C GLY A 356 23.68 4.10 -3.28
N LEU A 357 24.67 3.46 -3.92
CA LEU A 357 24.66 3.28 -5.38
C LEU A 357 23.48 2.41 -5.84
N VAL A 358 23.18 1.31 -5.14
CA VAL A 358 22.03 0.45 -5.47
C VAL A 358 20.72 1.22 -5.28
N ILE A 359 20.58 1.98 -4.19
CA ILE A 359 19.43 2.86 -3.93
C ILE A 359 19.27 3.87 -5.06
N ALA A 360 20.33 4.62 -5.40
CA ALA A 360 20.27 5.65 -6.43
C ALA A 360 19.91 5.10 -7.83
N LYS A 361 20.27 3.85 -8.12
CA LYS A 361 19.99 3.22 -9.42
C LYS A 361 18.63 2.53 -9.52
N THR A 362 17.97 2.30 -8.40
CA THR A 362 16.71 1.50 -8.35
C THR A 362 15.56 2.25 -7.70
N LEU A 363 15.84 3.26 -6.88
CA LEU A 363 14.89 3.89 -5.96
C LEU A 363 14.10 2.88 -5.12
N ALA A 364 14.67 1.68 -4.93
CA ALA A 364 14.03 0.65 -4.15
C ALA A 364 13.94 1.07 -2.68
N PRO A 365 12.80 0.87 -2.02
CA PRO A 365 12.69 1.13 -0.60
C PRO A 365 13.65 0.25 0.20
N VAL A 366 14.13 0.79 1.32
CA VAL A 366 15.03 0.09 2.24
C VAL A 366 14.32 -0.15 3.56
N VAL A 367 14.30 -1.40 4.02
CA VAL A 367 13.84 -1.74 5.37
C VAL A 367 15.08 -1.88 6.25
N PRO A 368 15.37 -0.89 7.13
CA PRO A 368 16.45 -1.01 8.09
C PRO A 368 16.07 -2.07 9.12
N MET A 369 17.02 -2.94 9.45
CA MET A 369 16.90 -3.95 10.49
C MET A 369 18.17 -3.97 11.34
N ARG A 370 18.03 -4.40 12.59
CA ARG A 370 19.19 -4.67 13.43
C ARG A 370 19.06 -6.03 14.11
N ILE A 371 20.10 -6.84 13.98
CA ILE A 371 20.25 -8.10 14.70
C ILE A 371 21.09 -7.89 15.96
N PHE A 372 20.64 -8.51 17.05
CA PHE A 372 21.29 -8.51 18.36
C PHE A 372 21.51 -9.93 18.85
N GLY A 373 22.59 -10.17 19.60
CA GLY A 373 22.90 -11.48 20.18
C GLY A 373 23.53 -12.49 19.22
N ALA A 374 23.62 -12.13 17.93
CA ALA A 374 24.16 -13.00 16.89
C ALA A 374 25.69 -13.09 16.93
N HIS A 375 26.37 -12.00 17.32
CA HIS A 375 27.81 -12.00 17.53
C HIS A 375 28.22 -12.99 18.63
N GLU A 376 27.49 -13.01 19.75
CA GLU A 376 27.73 -13.88 20.89
C GLU A 376 27.43 -15.35 20.57
N ALA A 377 26.47 -15.60 19.67
CA ALA A 377 26.08 -16.93 19.25
C ALA A 377 27.12 -17.58 18.32
N TRP A 378 27.56 -16.88 17.26
CA TRP A 378 28.55 -17.44 16.33
C TRP A 378 29.36 -16.36 15.57
N PRO A 379 30.36 -15.76 16.22
CA PRO A 379 31.14 -14.69 15.63
C PRO A 379 32.10 -15.21 14.55
N ARG A 380 32.54 -14.31 13.68
CA ARG A 380 33.54 -14.62 12.65
C ARG A 380 34.82 -15.16 13.29
N GLY A 381 35.31 -16.31 12.80
CA GLY A 381 36.53 -16.96 13.30
C GLY A 381 36.30 -17.98 14.44
N SER A 382 35.12 -18.02 15.05
CA SER A 382 34.79 -19.04 16.04
C SER A 382 34.38 -20.36 15.37
N LYS A 383 34.94 -21.48 15.87
CA LYS A 383 34.52 -22.84 15.52
C LYS A 383 33.40 -23.39 16.41
N LYS A 384 33.03 -22.67 17.49
CA LYS A 384 32.00 -23.10 18.45
C LYS A 384 30.78 -22.19 18.38
N ILE A 385 29.61 -22.81 18.30
CA ILE A 385 28.30 -22.15 18.39
C ILE A 385 27.89 -22.12 19.86
N ARG A 386 27.42 -20.96 20.34
CA ARG A 386 26.90 -20.78 21.70
C ARG A 386 25.40 -20.50 21.65
N VAL A 387 24.65 -21.12 22.55
CA VAL A 387 23.23 -20.81 22.74
C VAL A 387 23.12 -19.43 23.38
N HIS A 388 22.69 -18.44 22.60
CA HIS A 388 22.48 -17.07 23.04
C HIS A 388 21.18 -16.53 22.43
N PRO A 389 20.37 -15.75 23.17
CA PRO A 389 19.17 -15.12 22.62
C PRO A 389 19.50 -14.24 21.41
N ILE A 390 18.77 -14.43 20.30
CA ILE A 390 18.90 -13.60 19.09
C ILE A 390 17.60 -12.85 18.84
N THR A 391 17.68 -11.54 18.64
CA THR A 391 16.53 -10.70 18.30
C THR A 391 16.80 -9.88 17.05
N ILE A 392 15.88 -9.87 16.11
CA ILE A 392 15.86 -8.92 14.99
C ILE A 392 14.81 -7.86 15.30
N VAL A 393 15.20 -6.59 15.17
CA VAL A 393 14.28 -5.45 15.24
C VAL A 393 14.13 -4.89 13.84
N VAL A 394 12.90 -4.77 13.36
CA VAL A 394 12.58 -4.21 12.04
C VAL A 394 12.20 -2.73 12.21
N GLY A 395 12.93 -1.84 11.54
CA GLY A 395 12.66 -0.40 11.56
C GLY A 395 11.62 0.03 10.53
N HIS A 396 11.30 1.32 10.55
CA HIS A 396 10.41 1.91 9.56
C HIS A 396 11.06 1.93 8.15
N PRO A 397 10.34 1.49 7.10
CA PRO A 397 10.86 1.54 5.74
C PRO A 397 11.22 2.96 5.30
N ILE A 398 12.35 3.10 4.61
CA ILE A 398 12.84 4.35 4.04
C ILE A 398 12.53 4.33 2.53
N PHE A 399 11.82 5.35 2.07
CA PHE A 399 11.52 5.56 0.66
C PHE A 399 12.44 6.65 0.09
N PHE A 400 12.86 6.45 -1.15
CA PHE A 400 13.77 7.36 -1.86
C PHE A 400 13.09 7.86 -3.13
N SER A 401 13.32 9.12 -3.46
CA SER A 401 12.81 9.83 -4.63
C SER A 401 13.96 10.36 -5.49
N GLU A 402 13.65 10.82 -6.70
CA GLU A 402 14.66 11.46 -7.56
C GLU A 402 15.24 12.74 -6.94
N ALA A 403 14.46 13.45 -6.12
CA ALA A 403 14.91 14.63 -5.39
C ALA A 403 16.02 14.30 -4.38
N ASP A 404 15.95 13.14 -3.72
CA ASP A 404 16.99 12.66 -2.78
C ASP A 404 18.36 12.45 -3.48
N ILE A 405 18.36 12.28 -4.82
CA ILE A 405 19.56 12.06 -5.62
C ILE A 405 20.05 13.38 -6.24
N ALA A 406 19.14 14.27 -6.62
CA ALA A 406 19.44 15.50 -7.35
C ALA A 406 20.17 16.57 -6.51
N GLU A 407 19.96 16.59 -5.19
CA GLU A 407 20.39 17.71 -4.34
C GLU A 407 21.85 17.70 -3.89
N ARG A 408 22.65 16.65 -4.15
CA ARG A 408 24.00 16.54 -3.55
C ARG A 408 25.06 16.09 -4.56
N GLY A 409 26.26 16.65 -4.43
CA GLY A 409 27.41 16.44 -5.34
C GLY A 409 28.06 15.04 -5.23
N LYS A 410 29.37 14.95 -5.51
CA LYS A 410 30.13 13.69 -5.72
C LYS A 410 29.98 12.57 -4.65
N ASP A 411 29.41 12.84 -3.47
CA ASP A 411 29.28 11.90 -2.35
C ASP A 411 27.86 11.39 -2.05
N VAL A 412 26.89 11.58 -2.97
CA VAL A 412 25.49 11.11 -2.80
C VAL A 412 25.39 9.66 -2.31
N TYR A 413 26.13 8.73 -2.91
CA TYR A 413 26.03 7.32 -2.56
C TYR A 413 26.47 7.04 -1.11
N GLN A 414 27.50 7.73 -0.63
CA GLN A 414 27.93 7.59 0.76
C GLN A 414 26.85 8.11 1.71
N SER A 415 26.29 9.29 1.42
CA SER A 415 25.24 9.87 2.26
C SER A 415 23.95 9.03 2.33
N LEU A 416 23.57 8.38 1.22
CA LEU A 416 22.40 7.49 1.20
C LEU A 416 22.64 6.25 2.06
N SER A 417 23.83 5.66 1.99
CA SER A 417 24.23 4.55 2.86
C SER A 417 24.24 4.96 4.34
N GLU A 418 24.77 6.13 4.67
CA GLU A 418 24.83 6.65 6.04
C GLU A 418 23.45 6.96 6.61
N ARG A 419 22.52 7.48 5.80
CA ARG A 419 21.12 7.67 6.19
C ARG A 419 20.49 6.35 6.61
N VAL A 420 20.68 5.28 5.84
CA VAL A 420 20.19 3.94 6.20
C VAL A 420 20.85 3.43 7.47
N MET A 421 22.18 3.58 7.58
CA MET A 421 22.93 3.10 8.73
C MET A 421 22.55 3.84 10.02
N THR A 422 22.22 5.13 9.93
CA THR A 422 21.70 5.91 11.05
C THR A 422 20.38 5.35 11.56
N GLU A 423 19.46 4.97 10.66
CA GLU A 423 18.21 4.32 11.07
C GLU A 423 18.45 2.93 11.68
N ILE A 424 19.39 2.14 11.14
CA ILE A 424 19.79 0.85 11.76
C ILE A 424 20.35 1.09 13.18
N ALA A 425 21.18 2.11 13.36
CA ALA A 425 21.80 2.43 14.64
C ALA A 425 20.78 2.85 15.72
N LYS A 426 19.68 3.49 15.34
CA LYS A 426 18.58 3.88 16.24
C LYS A 426 17.77 2.68 16.76
N LEU A 427 17.75 1.57 16.05
CA LEU A 427 17.02 0.37 16.47
C LEU A 427 17.65 -0.18 17.75
N THR A 428 16.81 -0.43 18.75
CA THR A 428 17.18 -1.02 20.05
C THR A 428 16.19 -2.12 20.40
N ILE A 429 16.56 -3.03 21.30
CA ILE A 429 15.66 -4.11 21.72
C ILE A 429 14.43 -3.54 22.44
N ASP A 430 14.58 -2.50 23.25
CA ASP A 430 13.53 -2.01 24.16
C ASP A 430 12.80 -0.75 23.67
N GLY A 431 13.21 -0.14 22.55
CA GLY A 431 12.59 1.06 21.99
C GLY A 431 11.63 0.77 20.83
N ASN A 432 10.67 1.69 20.60
CA ASN A 432 9.75 1.68 19.45
C ASN A 432 10.40 2.17 18.13
N GLY A 433 11.74 2.17 18.04
CA GLY A 433 12.54 2.84 17.00
C GLY A 433 12.14 2.52 15.57
#